data_AF-A0A1C6EB35-F1
#
_entry.id   AF-A0A1C6EB35-F1
#
_cell.length_a   1.000
_cell.length_b   1.000
_cell.length_c   1.000
_cell.angle_alpha   90.00
_cell.angle_beta   90.00
_cell.angle_gamma   90.00
#
_symmetry.space_group_name_H-M   'P 1'
#
loop_
_entity.id
_entity.type
_entity.pdbx_description
1 polymer ?
#
loop_
_entity_poly.entity_id
_entity_poly.type
_entity_poly.pdbx_seq_one_letter_code
_entity_poly.pdbx_strand_id
1 'polypeptide(L)'
;MLNKNLEQQAKAVFKSWFEDFTPFDEPLIETPAGIYAPASLQMVQIANIPHVLETGKRPKGGAVASGIPSIGAENVKQLGVVNFSSAKFIPEEFAAKMKTGAINGYELLLYKDGGKPGTFIPHFSMFGEGFPYQKFFINEHVFKLDFGNKGFNEFAYFFMQTDYAYH
;
A
#
# COMPACT_ATOMS: atom_id res chain seq x y z
N MET A 1 7.18 -9.76 17.13
CA MET A 1 6.09 -10.44 17.86
C MET A 1 4.93 -9.50 18.17
N LEU A 2 5.17 -8.24 18.58
CA LEU A 2 4.10 -7.25 18.81
C LEU A 2 3.38 -6.78 17.52
N ASN A 3 4.13 -6.36 16.48
CA ASN A 3 3.52 -5.88 15.23
C ASN A 3 2.68 -6.96 14.54
N LYS A 4 3.13 -8.22 14.56
CA LYS A 4 2.37 -9.35 14.00
C LYS A 4 1.04 -9.56 14.73
N ASN A 5 1.01 -9.40 16.06
CA ASN A 5 -0.22 -9.54 16.83
C ASN A 5 -1.20 -8.39 16.53
N LEU A 6 -0.71 -7.14 16.49
CA LEU A 6 -1.55 -5.98 16.15
C LEU A 6 -2.10 -6.07 14.72
N GLU A 7 -1.28 -6.49 13.76
CA GLU A 7 -1.72 -6.72 12.38
C GLU A 7 -2.78 -7.83 12.32
N GLN A 8 -2.61 -8.92 13.06
CA GLN A 8 -3.61 -9.99 13.13
C GLN A 8 -4.94 -9.51 13.74
N GLN A 9 -4.90 -8.67 14.77
CA GLN A 9 -6.11 -8.09 15.36
C GLN A 9 -6.81 -7.15 14.37
N ALA A 10 -6.05 -6.28 13.69
CA ALA A 10 -6.60 -5.41 12.66
C ALA A 10 -7.23 -6.21 11.50
N LYS A 11 -6.57 -7.29 11.07
CA LYS A 11 -7.11 -8.23 10.08
C LYS A 11 -8.40 -8.90 10.56
N ALA A 12 -8.47 -9.32 11.82
CA ALA A 12 -9.68 -9.95 12.37
C ALA A 12 -10.86 -8.96 12.41
N VAL A 13 -10.61 -7.70 12.81
CA VAL A 13 -11.63 -6.64 12.78
C VAL A 13 -12.07 -6.37 11.34
N PHE A 14 -11.12 -6.20 10.41
CA PHE A 14 -11.40 -5.98 9.00
C PHE A 14 -12.27 -7.10 8.43
N LYS A 15 -11.89 -8.36 8.66
CA LYS A 15 -12.64 -9.53 8.20
C LYS A 15 -14.07 -9.52 8.74
N SER A 16 -14.23 -9.31 10.05
CA SER A 16 -15.55 -9.26 10.68
C SER A 16 -16.44 -8.18 10.06
N TRP A 17 -15.87 -7.01 9.74
CA TRP A 17 -16.65 -5.87 9.24
C TRP A 17 -16.88 -5.91 7.73
N PHE A 18 -15.92 -6.39 6.93
CA PHE A 18 -15.91 -6.16 5.48
C PHE A 18 -15.82 -7.43 4.64
N GLU A 19 -15.74 -8.61 5.26
CA GLU A 19 -15.86 -9.91 4.58
C GLU A 19 -17.03 -10.72 5.15
N ASP A 20 -17.14 -10.79 6.48
CA ASP A 20 -18.21 -11.52 7.18
C ASP A 20 -19.44 -10.64 7.47
N PHE A 21 -19.26 -9.32 7.41
CA PHE A 21 -20.28 -8.32 7.71
C PHE A 21 -21.01 -8.52 9.05
N THR A 22 -20.33 -9.07 10.06
CA THR A 22 -20.91 -9.41 11.38
C THR A 22 -21.62 -8.25 12.08
N PRO A 23 -21.13 -6.99 12.01
CA PRO A 23 -21.81 -5.86 12.64
C PRO A 23 -23.07 -5.36 11.91
N PHE A 24 -23.34 -5.85 10.70
CA PHE A 24 -24.41 -5.34 9.84
C PHE A 24 -25.65 -6.21 9.99
N ASP A 25 -26.71 -5.64 10.54
CA ASP A 25 -28.03 -6.27 10.63
C ASP A 25 -28.96 -5.75 9.52
N GLU A 26 -28.54 -5.97 8.27
CA GLU A 26 -29.27 -5.53 7.09
C GLU A 26 -29.18 -6.53 5.93
N PRO A 27 -30.07 -6.45 4.92
CA PRO A 27 -30.02 -7.34 3.77
C PRO A 27 -28.71 -7.20 3.00
N LEU A 28 -28.17 -8.33 2.54
CA LEU A 28 -27.08 -8.35 1.58
C LEU A 28 -27.64 -8.18 0.17
N ILE A 29 -27.06 -7.24 -0.59
CA ILE A 29 -27.40 -6.97 -1.99
C ILE A 29 -26.22 -7.32 -2.88
N GLU A 30 -26.50 -7.71 -4.11
CA GLU A 30 -25.47 -7.97 -5.11
C GLU A 30 -24.79 -6.65 -5.54
N THR A 31 -23.47 -6.62 -5.44
CA THR A 31 -22.63 -5.50 -5.84
C THR A 31 -22.30 -5.57 -7.35
N PRO A 32 -21.79 -4.48 -7.96
CA PRO A 32 -21.34 -4.50 -9.35
C PRO A 32 -20.27 -5.55 -9.69
N ALA A 33 -19.57 -6.11 -8.70
CA ALA A 33 -18.58 -7.18 -8.89
C ALA A 33 -19.15 -8.60 -8.68
N GLY A 34 -20.48 -8.74 -8.52
CA GLY A 34 -21.12 -10.05 -8.33
C GLY A 34 -20.90 -10.66 -6.94
N ILE A 35 -20.41 -9.88 -5.97
CA ILE A 35 -20.36 -10.28 -4.56
C ILE A 35 -21.52 -9.68 -3.79
N TYR A 36 -21.97 -10.34 -2.72
CA TYR A 36 -23.04 -9.84 -1.85
C TYR A 36 -22.45 -9.03 -0.70
N ALA A 37 -22.98 -7.83 -0.46
CA ALA A 37 -22.56 -6.95 0.63
C ALA A 37 -23.77 -6.25 1.28
N PRO A 38 -23.66 -5.80 2.54
CA PRO A 38 -24.70 -5.04 3.22
C PRO A 38 -25.18 -3.83 2.40
N ALA A 39 -26.48 -3.59 2.38
CA ALA A 39 -27.10 -2.56 1.55
C ALA A 39 -26.57 -1.13 1.77
N SER A 40 -26.02 -0.85 2.96
CA SER A 40 -25.39 0.44 3.28
C SER A 40 -23.96 0.58 2.74
N LEU A 41 -23.30 -0.52 2.35
CA LEU A 41 -21.97 -0.50 1.78
C LEU A 41 -22.03 -0.40 0.25
N GLN A 42 -21.20 0.46 -0.32
CA GLN A 42 -21.12 0.66 -1.75
C GLN A 42 -19.76 0.20 -2.28
N MET A 43 -19.79 -0.65 -3.30
CA MET A 43 -18.60 -0.98 -4.08
C MET A 43 -18.44 0.00 -5.24
N VAL A 44 -17.27 0.62 -5.34
CA VAL A 44 -16.92 1.57 -6.39
C VAL A 44 -15.54 1.27 -6.96
N GLN A 45 -15.28 1.73 -8.18
CA GLN A 45 -13.95 1.68 -8.76
C GLN A 45 -13.04 2.75 -8.14
N ILE A 46 -11.77 2.40 -7.89
CA ILE A 46 -10.75 3.34 -7.37
C ILE A 46 -10.62 4.58 -8.27
N ALA A 47 -10.77 4.41 -9.58
CA ALA A 47 -10.76 5.50 -10.56
C ALA A 47 -11.82 6.59 -10.28
N ASN A 48 -12.90 6.24 -9.57
CA ASN A 48 -14.00 7.15 -9.22
C ASN A 48 -13.87 7.74 -7.81
N ILE A 49 -12.82 7.39 -7.07
CA ILE A 49 -12.51 7.95 -5.75
C ILE A 49 -11.38 8.98 -5.94
N PRO A 50 -11.42 10.18 -5.33
CA PRO A 50 -10.27 11.08 -5.31
C PRO A 50 -9.04 10.38 -4.70
N HIS A 51 -7.96 10.27 -5.47
CA HIS A 51 -6.74 9.59 -5.05
C HIS A 51 -5.49 10.15 -5.75
N VAL A 52 -4.32 9.87 -5.18
CA VAL A 52 -3.01 10.01 -5.80
C VAL A 52 -2.49 8.61 -6.11
N LEU A 53 -2.24 8.34 -7.39
CA LEU A 53 -1.56 7.14 -7.85
C LEU A 53 -0.28 7.54 -8.60
N GLU A 54 0.87 7.23 -8.03
CA GLU A 54 2.15 7.64 -8.62
C GLU A 54 3.28 6.67 -8.31
N THR A 55 4.37 6.78 -9.07
CA THR A 55 5.63 6.12 -8.76
C THR A 55 6.69 7.16 -8.42
N GLY A 56 7.77 6.70 -7.79
CA GLY A 56 8.95 7.51 -7.56
C GLY A 56 10.00 7.28 -8.64
N LYS A 57 11.25 7.67 -8.35
CA LYS A 57 12.34 7.57 -9.32
C LYS A 57 13.70 7.58 -8.63
N ARG A 58 14.65 6.86 -9.21
CA ARG A 58 16.08 7.03 -8.93
C ARG A 58 16.79 7.71 -10.12
N PRO A 59 17.87 8.48 -9.89
CA PRO A 59 18.63 9.10 -10.96
C PRO A 59 19.30 8.04 -11.86
N LYS A 60 19.59 8.41 -13.11
CA LYS A 60 20.41 7.59 -14.01
C LYS A 60 21.82 7.48 -13.39
N GLY A 61 22.23 6.27 -13.05
CA GLY A 61 23.43 6.00 -12.22
C GLY A 61 23.12 5.22 -10.94
N GLY A 62 21.83 5.14 -10.56
CA GLY A 62 21.37 4.28 -9.47
C GLY A 62 21.40 4.96 -8.11
N ALA A 63 21.65 4.17 -7.07
CA ALA A 63 21.70 4.66 -5.70
C ALA A 63 23.09 5.22 -5.37
N VAL A 64 23.12 6.23 -4.51
CA VAL A 64 24.36 6.79 -3.92
C VAL A 64 24.60 6.20 -2.51
N ALA A 65 25.81 6.38 -1.99
CA ALA A 65 26.20 5.87 -0.67
C ALA A 65 25.47 6.57 0.50
N SER A 66 25.12 7.85 0.33
CA SER A 66 24.40 8.66 1.33
C SER A 66 23.47 9.66 0.65
N GLY A 67 22.42 10.08 1.35
CA GLY A 67 21.42 11.02 0.85
C GLY A 67 20.03 10.72 1.43
N ILE A 68 18.98 10.99 0.66
CA ILE A 68 17.60 10.69 1.08
C ILE A 68 17.29 9.21 0.78
N PRO A 69 16.75 8.44 1.74
CA PRO A 69 16.40 7.04 1.50
C PRO A 69 15.39 6.87 0.36
N SER A 70 15.57 5.81 -0.40
CA SER A 70 14.71 5.42 -1.52
C SER A 70 14.32 3.96 -1.39
N ILE A 71 13.05 3.69 -1.08
CA ILE A 71 12.48 2.36 -0.91
C ILE A 71 12.16 1.74 -2.28
N GLY A 72 12.64 0.53 -2.51
CA GLY A 72 12.33 -0.26 -3.70
C GLY A 72 11.44 -1.46 -3.39
N ALA A 73 11.06 -2.17 -4.45
CA ALA A 73 10.23 -3.38 -4.43
C ALA A 73 10.67 -4.44 -3.40
N GLU A 74 11.97 -4.55 -3.15
CA GLU A 74 12.55 -5.48 -2.17
C GLU A 74 11.97 -5.30 -0.75
N ASN A 75 11.49 -4.10 -0.43
CA ASN A 75 10.94 -3.71 0.88
C ASN A 75 9.41 -3.55 0.86
N VAL A 76 8.76 -3.69 -0.30
CA VAL A 76 7.29 -3.60 -0.43
C VAL A 76 6.73 -5.01 -0.45
N LYS A 77 6.71 -5.65 0.72
CA LYS A 77 6.27 -7.06 0.87
C LYS A 77 5.39 -7.32 2.07
N GLN A 78 5.63 -6.60 3.18
CA GLN A 78 4.95 -6.80 4.46
C GLN A 78 4.80 -5.46 5.17
N LEU A 79 3.74 -5.31 5.97
CA LEU A 79 3.47 -4.12 6.76
C LEU A 79 4.64 -3.78 7.69
N GLY A 80 5.17 -2.56 7.59
CA GLY A 80 6.19 -2.09 8.53
C GLY A 80 7.51 -2.86 8.52
N VAL A 81 7.82 -3.65 7.49
CA VAL A 81 9.09 -4.40 7.40
C VAL A 81 9.99 -3.79 6.34
N VAL A 82 11.22 -3.44 6.74
CA VAL A 82 12.26 -2.92 5.84
C VAL A 82 13.58 -3.63 6.11
N ASN A 83 14.27 -4.04 5.05
CA ASN A 83 15.64 -4.50 5.11
C ASN A 83 16.60 -3.32 5.02
N PHE A 84 17.07 -2.84 6.17
CA PHE A 84 18.01 -1.73 6.25
C PHE A 84 19.40 -2.04 5.70
N SER A 85 19.80 -3.32 5.63
CA SER A 85 21.11 -3.71 5.07
C SER A 85 21.25 -3.44 3.56
N SER A 86 20.12 -3.34 2.84
CA SER A 86 20.07 -3.03 1.42
C SER A 86 19.50 -1.64 1.15
N ALA A 87 19.64 -0.71 2.11
CA ALA A 87 19.17 0.65 1.96
C ALA A 87 19.84 1.32 0.75
N LYS A 88 19.03 2.04 -0.03
CA LYS A 88 19.47 2.78 -1.22
C LYS A 88 19.10 4.23 -1.03
N PHE A 89 19.98 5.13 -1.47
CA PHE A 89 19.80 6.56 -1.30
C PHE A 89 19.79 7.28 -2.65
N ILE A 90 19.10 8.42 -2.72
CA ILE A 90 19.15 9.38 -3.82
C ILE A 90 19.83 10.67 -3.34
N PRO A 91 20.55 11.40 -4.20
CA PRO A 91 21.13 12.69 -3.85
C PRO A 91 20.07 13.66 -3.32
N GLU A 92 20.41 14.47 -2.32
CA GLU A 92 19.47 15.44 -1.74
C GLU A 92 18.95 16.44 -2.78
N GLU A 93 19.84 16.92 -3.66
CA GLU A 93 19.48 17.81 -4.77
C GLU A 93 18.50 17.18 -5.77
N PHE A 94 18.55 15.85 -5.92
CA PHE A 94 17.62 15.11 -6.77
C PHE A 94 16.27 15.00 -6.06
N ALA A 95 16.28 14.59 -4.79
CA ALA A 95 15.08 14.49 -3.96
C ALA A 95 14.33 15.82 -3.84
N ALA A 96 15.05 16.95 -3.73
CA ALA A 96 14.47 18.28 -3.65
C ALA A 96 13.69 18.70 -4.91
N LYS A 97 14.02 18.10 -6.06
CA LYS A 97 13.36 18.37 -7.35
C LYS A 97 12.24 17.37 -7.66
N MET A 98 12.11 16.28 -6.90
CA MET A 98 11.08 15.28 -7.11
C MET A 98 9.71 15.85 -6.74
N LYS A 99 8.73 15.64 -7.64
CA LYS A 99 7.33 16.01 -7.42
C LYS A 99 6.44 14.83 -7.03
N THR A 100 6.96 13.61 -7.14
CA THR A 100 6.23 12.35 -6.93
C THR A 100 7.07 11.39 -6.09
N GLY A 101 6.41 10.37 -5.53
CA GLY A 101 7.05 9.26 -4.85
C GLY A 101 7.50 9.55 -3.42
N ALA A 102 7.24 10.74 -2.89
CA ALA A 102 7.42 11.03 -1.47
C ALA A 102 6.36 10.29 -0.65
N ILE A 103 6.79 9.72 0.49
CA ILE A 103 5.93 9.03 1.47
C ILE A 103 5.88 9.86 2.75
N ASN A 104 4.67 10.16 3.21
CA ASN A 104 4.40 10.98 4.39
C ASN A 104 3.84 10.16 5.55
N GLY A 105 3.44 8.92 5.28
CA GLY A 105 2.87 7.98 6.25
C GLY A 105 1.47 7.56 5.83
N TYR A 106 1.20 6.27 6.04
CA TYR A 106 -0.05 5.58 5.78
C TYR A 106 -0.47 5.51 4.32
N GLU A 107 0.36 5.88 3.35
CA GLU A 107 0.06 5.59 1.94
C GLU A 107 0.24 4.09 1.63
N LEU A 108 -0.65 3.53 0.80
CA LEU A 108 -0.57 2.14 0.36
C LEU A 108 0.54 2.01 -0.70
N LEU A 109 1.48 1.10 -0.45
CA LEU A 109 2.54 0.78 -1.39
C LEU A 109 2.24 -0.53 -2.09
N LEU A 110 2.38 -0.53 -3.42
CA LEU A 110 2.12 -1.66 -4.28
C LEU A 110 3.36 -1.98 -5.12
N TYR A 111 3.68 -3.26 -5.21
CA TYR A 111 4.70 -3.78 -6.12
C TYR A 111 4.16 -5.02 -6.81
N LYS A 112 4.41 -5.13 -8.13
CA LYS A 112 4.10 -6.33 -8.91
C LYS A 112 5.35 -7.19 -9.04
N ASP A 113 5.34 -8.41 -8.52
CA ASP A 113 6.42 -9.36 -8.83
C ASP A 113 6.17 -10.00 -10.20
N GLY A 114 7.04 -9.67 -11.16
CA GLY A 114 6.99 -10.15 -12.55
C GLY A 114 8.02 -11.22 -12.87
N GLY A 115 8.68 -11.81 -11.85
CA GLY A 115 9.80 -12.73 -12.05
C GLY A 115 9.46 -14.04 -12.76
N LYS A 116 8.16 -14.38 -12.90
CA LYS A 116 7.69 -15.59 -13.60
C LYS A 116 6.64 -15.25 -14.67
N PRO A 117 6.86 -15.63 -15.94
CA PRO A 117 5.84 -15.51 -16.98
C PRO A 117 4.54 -16.21 -16.56
N GLY A 118 3.41 -15.49 -16.59
CA GLY A 118 2.09 -16.02 -16.24
C GLY A 118 1.72 -16.00 -14.75
N THR A 119 2.59 -15.51 -13.85
CA THR A 119 2.27 -15.35 -12.42
C THR A 119 2.16 -13.86 -12.08
N PHE A 120 0.99 -13.41 -11.64
CA PHE A 120 0.78 -12.07 -11.09
C PHE A 120 0.66 -12.18 -9.57
N ILE A 121 1.71 -11.78 -8.85
CA ILE A 121 1.68 -11.70 -7.38
C ILE A 121 1.87 -10.23 -7.01
N PRO A 122 0.80 -9.52 -6.64
CA PRO A 122 0.95 -8.20 -6.08
C PRO A 122 1.41 -8.33 -4.63
N HIS A 123 2.26 -7.39 -4.23
CA HIS A 123 2.70 -7.23 -2.86
C HIS A 123 2.28 -5.85 -2.36
N PHE A 124 1.81 -5.83 -1.12
CA PHE A 124 1.33 -4.64 -0.47
C PHE A 124 2.16 -4.35 0.78
N SER A 125 2.43 -3.07 1.01
CA SER A 125 3.04 -2.60 2.25
C SER A 125 2.49 -1.24 2.61
N MET A 126 2.74 -0.83 3.84
CA MET A 126 2.44 0.49 4.36
C MET A 126 3.44 0.82 5.46
N PHE A 127 3.77 2.10 5.56
CA PHE A 127 4.66 2.65 6.58
C PHE A 127 4.02 3.88 7.19
N GLY A 128 4.32 4.19 8.44
CA GLY A 128 3.73 5.33 9.15
C GLY A 128 4.52 5.67 10.41
N GLU A 129 4.08 6.70 11.13
CA GLU A 129 4.70 7.10 12.42
C GLU A 129 6.22 7.34 12.33
N GLY A 130 6.67 7.96 11.23
CA GLY A 130 8.09 8.26 10.99
C GLY A 130 8.97 7.05 10.68
N PHE A 131 8.37 5.85 10.52
CA PHE A 131 9.04 4.65 10.03
C PHE A 131 8.89 4.53 8.49
N PRO A 132 9.85 3.93 7.77
CA PRO A 132 11.19 3.56 8.20
C PRO A 132 12.12 4.76 8.41
N TYR A 133 11.76 5.90 7.82
CA TYR A 133 12.50 7.15 7.91
C TYR A 133 11.51 8.31 7.96
N GLN A 134 11.89 9.42 8.60
CA GLN A 134 11.07 10.64 8.67
C GLN A 134 10.77 11.24 7.28
N LYS A 135 11.70 11.06 6.32
CA LYS A 135 11.55 11.49 4.94
C LYS A 135 12.21 10.48 4.02
N PHE A 136 11.46 9.93 3.08
CA PHE A 136 11.99 9.03 2.07
C PHE A 136 11.12 9.06 0.81
N PHE A 137 11.68 8.49 -0.26
CA PHE A 137 11.00 8.34 -1.55
C PHE A 137 10.87 6.86 -1.91
N ILE A 138 10.02 6.54 -2.86
CA ILE A 138 9.99 5.23 -3.52
C ILE A 138 10.74 5.27 -4.86
N ASN A 139 11.04 4.11 -5.44
CA ASN A 139 11.63 4.02 -6.77
C ASN A 139 10.56 3.88 -7.88
N GLU A 140 11.01 3.74 -9.11
CA GLU A 140 10.18 3.60 -10.31
C GLU A 140 9.40 2.29 -10.41
N HIS A 141 9.68 1.32 -9.53
CA HIS A 141 9.03 0.00 -9.52
C HIS A 141 7.95 -0.14 -8.45
N VAL A 142 7.85 0.82 -7.54
CA VAL A 142 6.86 0.85 -6.47
C VAL A 142 5.82 1.91 -6.81
N PHE A 143 4.55 1.54 -6.66
CA PHE A 143 3.42 2.45 -6.77
C PHE A 143 3.00 2.90 -5.37
N LYS A 144 2.63 4.17 -5.26
CA LYS A 144 1.94 4.75 -4.12
C LYS A 144 0.49 4.98 -4.52
N LEU A 145 -0.45 4.43 -3.75
CA LEU A 145 -1.85 4.78 -3.78
C LEU A 145 -2.21 5.48 -2.47
N ASP A 146 -2.76 6.69 -2.58
CA ASP A 146 -3.14 7.49 -1.43
C ASP A 146 -4.50 8.15 -1.67
N PHE A 147 -5.46 7.88 -0.80
CA PHE A 147 -6.80 8.47 -0.81
C PHE A 147 -6.87 9.79 -0.04
N GLY A 148 -5.74 10.32 0.45
CA GLY A 148 -5.67 11.53 1.26
C GLY A 148 -6.28 11.35 2.66
N ASN A 149 -6.58 10.11 3.05
CA ASN A 149 -7.15 9.76 4.34
C ASN A 149 -6.53 8.47 4.87
N LYS A 150 -5.98 8.54 6.08
CA LYS A 150 -5.35 7.39 6.75
C LYS A 150 -6.27 6.17 6.84
N GLY A 151 -7.52 6.35 7.29
CA GLY A 151 -8.46 5.24 7.43
C GLY A 151 -8.83 4.60 6.10
N PHE A 152 -8.95 5.38 5.03
CA PHE A 152 -9.18 4.83 3.68
C PHE A 152 -7.97 4.07 3.15
N ASN A 153 -6.76 4.56 3.41
CA ASN A 153 -5.56 3.84 3.01
C ASN A 153 -5.40 2.53 3.80
N GLU A 154 -5.66 2.55 5.11
CA GLU A 154 -5.66 1.35 5.96
C GLU A 154 -6.70 0.33 5.50
N PHE A 155 -7.92 0.79 5.21
CA PHE A 155 -8.96 -0.03 4.61
C PHE A 155 -8.48 -0.64 3.29
N ALA A 156 -7.94 0.18 2.38
CA ALA A 156 -7.44 -0.29 1.09
C ALA A 156 -6.30 -1.31 1.24
N TYR A 157 -5.40 -1.14 2.21
CA TYR A 157 -4.33 -2.09 2.49
C TYR A 157 -4.86 -3.47 2.83
N PHE A 158 -5.88 -3.57 3.69
CA PHE A 158 -6.49 -4.86 4.04
C PHE A 158 -7.38 -5.39 2.90
N PHE A 159 -8.17 -4.53 2.28
CA PHE A 159 -9.06 -4.90 1.18
C PHE A 159 -8.30 -5.51 -0.01
N MET A 160 -7.15 -4.93 -0.37
CA MET A 160 -6.30 -5.42 -1.46
C MET A 160 -5.65 -6.79 -1.19
N GLN A 161 -5.66 -7.24 0.07
CA GLN A 161 -5.19 -8.58 0.45
C GLN A 161 -6.30 -9.65 0.41
N THR A 162 -7.55 -9.26 0.18
CA THR A 162 -8.69 -10.18 0.03
C THR A 162 -8.78 -10.71 -1.41
N ASP A 163 -9.55 -11.79 -1.59
CA ASP A 163 -9.82 -12.34 -2.92
C ASP A 163 -10.61 -11.37 -3.82
N TYR A 164 -11.34 -10.40 -3.25
CA TYR A 164 -12.10 -9.39 -4.00
C TYR A 164 -11.23 -8.53 -4.91
N ALA A 165 -9.95 -8.36 -4.59
CA ALA A 165 -9.04 -7.58 -5.42
C ALA A 165 -8.59 -8.33 -6.70
N TYR A 166 -8.89 -9.62 -6.81
CA TYR A 166 -8.42 -10.52 -7.88
C TYR A 166 -9.55 -11.04 -8.77
N HIS A 167 -10.80 -10.66 -8.48
CA HIS A 167 -12.01 -11.05 -9.20
C HIS A 167 -12.73 -9.80 -9.73
#